data_AF-A0A6G8IJV7-F1
#
_entry.id   AF-A0A6G8IJV7-F1
#
_cell.length_a   1.000
_cell.length_b   1.000
_cell.length_c   1.000
_cell.angle_alpha   90.00
_cell.angle_beta   90.00
_cell.angle_gamma   90.00
#
_symmetry.space_group_name_H-M   'P 1'
#
loop_
_entity.id
_entity.type
_entity.pdbx_description
1 polymer ?
#
loop_
_entity_poly.entity_id
_entity_poly.type
_entity_poly.pdbx_seq_one_letter_code
_entity_poly.pdbx_strand_id
1 'polypeptide(L)'
;MQTALVGIDSLIHATGHPHPTAPALGSTDVQALRDDVREAIVAIYCDHDEQAARRVGHARWLLRESAGAGSLSSVHIEEAAFHLRQHHPWEALSALRLAGDALLAVQPLSGERS
;
A
#
# COMPACT_ATOMS: atom_id res chain seq x y z
N MET A 1 14.15 34.34 -50.49
CA MET A 1 13.83 35.32 -49.43
C MET A 1 12.40 35.10 -48.98
N GLN A 2 12.21 34.51 -47.80
CA GLN A 2 11.11 34.81 -46.87
C GLN A 2 11.40 34.05 -45.58
N THR A 3 11.86 34.81 -44.59
CA THR A 3 11.94 34.46 -43.18
C THR A 3 10.54 34.60 -42.58
N ALA A 4 10.07 33.58 -41.88
CA ALA A 4 9.03 33.73 -40.86
C ALA A 4 9.45 32.92 -39.62
N LEU A 5 9.52 33.65 -38.51
CA LEU A 5 10.00 33.25 -37.19
C LEU A 5 8.95 32.46 -36.40
N VAL A 6 9.45 31.56 -35.56
CA VAL A 6 8.97 31.17 -34.21
C VAL A 6 7.80 30.18 -34.10
N GLY A 7 8.16 29.04 -33.50
CA GLY A 7 7.28 28.20 -32.70
C GLY A 7 8.16 27.26 -31.87
N ILE A 8 8.64 27.73 -30.72
CA ILE A 8 9.24 26.89 -29.69
C ILE A 8 8.08 26.13 -29.07
N ASP A 9 7.76 24.95 -29.59
CA ASP A 9 6.77 24.09 -28.96
C ASP A 9 7.33 22.68 -28.80
N SER A 10 7.75 22.44 -27.54
CA SER A 10 7.76 21.12 -26.90
C SER A 10 8.92 20.18 -27.26
N LEU A 11 10.06 20.57 -26.68
CA LEU A 11 11.19 19.78 -26.17
C LEU A 11 10.77 18.53 -25.36
N ILE A 12 10.12 17.51 -25.93
CA ILE A 12 10.04 16.17 -25.30
C ILE A 12 10.14 15.05 -26.36
N HIS A 13 11.32 14.87 -26.92
CA HIS A 13 11.75 13.61 -27.52
C HIS A 13 12.95 13.07 -26.74
N ALA A 14 12.67 12.45 -25.60
CA ALA A 14 13.50 11.52 -24.82
C ALA A 14 12.87 11.49 -23.43
N THR A 15 12.12 10.47 -23.06
CA THR A 15 12.70 9.19 -22.71
C THR A 15 11.56 8.19 -22.73
N GLY A 16 11.74 7.07 -23.45
CA GLY A 16 11.03 5.86 -23.10
C GLY A 16 11.47 5.52 -21.68
N HIS A 17 10.75 6.02 -20.69
CA HIS A 17 10.90 5.56 -19.32
C HIS A 17 10.59 4.06 -19.38
N PRO A 18 11.55 3.16 -19.11
CA PRO A 18 11.14 1.88 -18.59
C PRO A 18 10.29 2.23 -17.39
N HIS A 19 9.01 1.86 -17.45
CA HIS A 19 8.18 1.80 -16.26
C HIS A 19 9.06 1.10 -15.22
N PRO A 20 9.42 1.74 -14.09
CA PRO A 20 10.14 0.99 -13.06
C PRO A 20 9.20 -0.15 -12.76
N THR A 21 9.62 -1.36 -13.15
CA THR A 21 8.96 -2.59 -12.79
C THR A 21 8.94 -2.51 -11.28
N ALA A 22 7.81 -2.09 -10.71
CA ALA A 22 7.62 -2.09 -9.28
C ALA A 22 8.04 -3.50 -8.87
N PRO A 23 9.01 -3.70 -7.96
CA PRO A 23 9.29 -5.03 -7.44
C PRO A 23 7.94 -5.60 -7.07
N ALA A 24 7.53 -6.58 -7.86
CA ALA A 24 6.31 -7.31 -7.63
C ALA A 24 6.50 -7.82 -6.22
N LEU A 25 5.69 -7.32 -5.29
CA LEU A 25 5.57 -7.90 -3.96
C LEU A 25 5.57 -9.41 -4.17
N GLY A 26 6.55 -10.10 -3.60
CA GLY A 26 6.53 -11.55 -3.66
C GLY A 26 5.18 -12.00 -3.12
N SER A 27 4.58 -13.03 -3.70
CA SER A 27 3.31 -13.57 -3.16
C SER A 27 3.40 -13.82 -1.64
N THR A 28 4.60 -14.10 -1.14
CA THR A 28 4.93 -14.25 0.29
C THR A 28 4.77 -12.95 1.09
N ASP A 29 5.13 -11.79 0.53
CA ASP A 29 5.08 -10.50 1.23
C ASP A 29 3.64 -10.00 1.36
N VAL A 30 2.80 -10.21 0.35
CA VAL A 30 1.36 -9.87 0.40
C VAL A 30 0.63 -10.74 1.42
N GLN A 31 0.95 -12.04 1.48
CA GLN A 31 0.33 -12.94 2.44
C GLN A 31 0.71 -12.56 3.88
N ALA A 32 2.00 -12.32 4.14
CA ALA A 32 2.46 -11.86 5.45
C ALA A 32 1.78 -10.54 5.88
N LEU A 33 1.63 -9.60 4.94
CA LEU A 33 0.96 -8.32 5.19
C LEU A 33 -0.53 -8.51 5.56
N ARG A 34 -1.22 -9.42 4.88
CA ARG A 34 -2.63 -9.77 5.20
C ARG A 34 -2.75 -10.44 6.56
N ASP A 35 -1.83 -11.35 6.88
CA ASP A 35 -1.83 -12.01 8.18
C ASP A 35 -1.61 -10.99 9.31
N ASP A 36 -0.68 -10.04 9.16
CA ASP A 36 -0.51 -8.99 10.17
C ASP A 36 -1.74 -8.09 10.32
N VAL A 37 -2.41 -7.71 9.22
CA VAL A 37 -3.66 -6.95 9.27
C VAL A 37 -4.75 -7.75 10.01
N ARG A 38 -4.90 -9.04 9.71
CA ARG A 38 -5.88 -9.91 10.38
C ARG A 38 -5.57 -10.04 11.88
N GLU A 39 -4.33 -10.31 12.24
CA GLU A 39 -3.92 -10.46 13.64
C GLU A 39 -4.04 -9.14 14.41
N ALA A 40 -3.79 -7.99 13.77
CA ALA A 40 -4.02 -6.68 14.39
C ALA A 40 -5.51 -6.42 14.68
N ILE A 41 -6.40 -6.78 13.74
CA ILE A 41 -7.86 -6.69 13.93
C ILE A 41 -8.30 -7.55 15.12
N VAL A 42 -7.83 -8.80 15.19
CA VAL A 42 -8.13 -9.72 16.32
C VAL A 42 -7.62 -9.13 17.63
N ALA A 43 -6.39 -8.61 17.64
CA ALA A 43 -5.81 -8.00 18.84
C ALA A 43 -6.65 -6.82 19.35
N ILE A 44 -7.16 -5.95 18.46
CA ILE A 44 -8.05 -4.84 18.87
C ILE A 44 -9.35 -5.37 19.49
N TYR A 45 -9.98 -6.39 18.90
CA TYR A 45 -11.19 -6.99 19.49
C TYR A 45 -10.95 -7.63 20.85
N CYS A 46 -9.73 -8.10 21.09
CA CYS A 46 -9.30 -8.69 22.36
C CYS A 46 -8.71 -7.66 23.34
N ASP A 47 -8.80 -6.35 23.05
CA ASP A 47 -8.25 -5.27 23.90
C ASP A 47 -6.73 -5.37 24.11
N HIS A 48 -6.02 -5.93 23.12
CA HIS A 48 -4.56 -6.09 23.11
C HIS A 48 -3.89 -5.03 22.22
N ASP A 49 -4.07 -3.75 22.56
CA ASP A 49 -3.59 -2.62 21.74
C ASP A 49 -2.08 -2.65 21.44
N GLU A 50 -1.25 -3.07 22.41
CA GLU A 50 0.19 -3.21 22.16
C GLU A 50 0.51 -4.29 21.13
N GLN A 51 -0.25 -5.39 21.14
CA GLN A 51 -0.09 -6.45 20.15
C GLN A 51 -0.53 -5.95 18.77
N ALA A 52 -1.65 -5.23 18.71
CA ALA A 52 -2.11 -4.59 17.48
C ALA A 52 -1.03 -3.62 16.93
N ALA A 53 -0.45 -2.78 17.79
CA ALA A 53 0.61 -1.85 17.40
C ALA A 53 1.87 -2.56 16.88
N ARG A 54 2.27 -3.69 17.49
CA ARG A 54 3.39 -4.50 16.99
C ARG A 54 3.10 -5.07 15.59
N ARG A 55 1.89 -5.59 15.37
CA ARG A 55 1.45 -6.12 14.08
C ARG A 55 1.42 -5.05 12.99
N VAL A 56 0.82 -3.90 13.31
CA VAL A 56 0.81 -2.74 12.40
C VAL A 56 2.22 -2.23 12.12
N GLY A 57 3.11 -2.24 13.11
CA GLY A 57 4.52 -1.89 12.93
C GLY A 57 5.23 -2.82 11.94
N HIS A 58 5.01 -4.13 12.03
CA HIS A 58 5.56 -5.10 11.10
C HIS A 58 4.99 -4.96 9.69
N ALA A 59 3.67 -4.77 9.57
CA ALA A 59 3.00 -4.50 8.30
C ALA A 59 3.56 -3.27 7.58
N ARG A 60 3.85 -2.19 8.32
CA ARG A 60 4.51 -0.98 7.79
C ARG A 60 5.92 -1.26 7.30
N TRP A 61 6.68 -2.09 8.01
CA TRP A 61 8.02 -2.47 7.58
C TRP A 61 7.98 -3.25 6.25
N LEU A 62 7.09 -4.24 6.13
CA LEU A 62 6.88 -4.99 4.88
C LEU A 62 6.49 -4.09 3.70
N LEU A 63 5.64 -3.09 3.93
CA LEU A 63 5.24 -2.11 2.91
C LEU A 63 6.35 -1.17 2.45
N ARG A 64 7.36 -0.93 3.29
CA ARG A 64 8.53 -0.11 2.94
C ARG A 64 9.56 -0.90 2.14
N GLU A 65 9.75 -2.16 2.51
CA GLU A 65 10.66 -3.07 1.80
C GLU A 65 10.13 -3.45 0.42
N SER A 66 8.81 -3.43 0.25
CA SER A 66 8.17 -3.57 -1.05
C SER A 66 8.03 -2.22 -1.76
N ALA A 67 8.00 -2.18 -3.10
CA ALA A 67 7.58 -0.98 -3.83
C ALA A 67 6.07 -0.70 -3.72
N GLY A 68 5.41 -1.19 -2.67
CA GLY A 68 4.04 -0.88 -2.31
C GLY A 68 3.87 0.52 -1.69
N ALA A 69 4.97 1.30 -1.58
CA ALA A 69 4.95 2.70 -1.19
C ALA A 69 4.03 3.51 -2.13
N GLY A 70 2.84 3.86 -1.64
CA GLY A 70 1.81 4.58 -2.41
C GLY A 70 0.54 3.77 -2.72
N SER A 71 0.47 2.50 -2.34
CA SER A 71 -0.77 1.71 -2.41
C SER A 71 -1.82 2.20 -1.40
N LEU A 72 -3.11 2.03 -1.71
CA LEU A 72 -4.20 2.36 -0.78
C LEU A 72 -4.07 1.61 0.56
N SER A 73 -3.61 0.35 0.53
CA SER A 73 -3.32 -0.40 1.75
C SER A 73 -2.23 0.27 2.60
N SER A 74 -1.20 0.85 1.97
CA SER A 74 -0.18 1.61 2.70
C SER A 74 -0.73 2.83 3.41
N VAL A 75 -1.66 3.56 2.79
CA VAL A 75 -2.30 4.73 3.42
C VAL A 75 -3.08 4.31 4.66
N HIS A 76 -3.93 3.29 4.52
CA HIS A 76 -4.76 2.81 5.62
C HIS A 76 -3.97 2.15 6.75
N ILE A 77 -2.82 1.53 6.45
CA ILE A 77 -1.93 0.99 7.49
C ILE A 77 -1.24 2.13 8.28
N GLU A 78 -0.85 3.22 7.64
CA GLU A 78 -0.32 4.40 8.33
C GLU A 78 -1.39 5.11 9.18
N GLU A 79 -2.63 5.18 8.68
CA GLU A 79 -3.79 5.69 9.42
C GLU A 79 -4.10 4.83 10.66
N ALA A 80 -4.09 3.50 10.52
CA ALA A 80 -4.23 2.60 11.67
C ALA A 80 -3.13 2.84 12.72
N ALA A 81 -1.88 3.02 12.29
CA ALA A 81 -0.76 3.29 13.20
C ALA A 81 -0.89 4.65 13.89
N PHE A 82 -1.47 5.65 13.23
CA PHE A 82 -1.79 6.93 13.83
C PHE A 82 -2.85 6.77 14.92
N HIS A 83 -3.95 6.09 14.65
CA HIS A 83 -5.02 5.88 15.62
C HIS A 83 -4.60 5.04 16.83
N LEU A 84 -3.79 4.00 16.64
CA LEU A 84 -3.23 3.22 17.76
C LEU A 84 -2.36 4.08 18.69
N ARG A 85 -1.57 5.02 18.14
CA ARG A 85 -0.77 5.96 18.96
C ARG A 85 -1.62 6.97 19.72
N GLN A 86 -2.85 7.21 19.25
CA GLN A 86 -3.81 8.08 19.93
C GLN A 86 -4.74 7.33 20.87
N HIS A 87 -4.57 6.02 21.05
CA HIS A 87 -5.49 5.17 21.81
C HIS A 87 -6.93 5.23 21.26
N HIS A 88 -7.06 5.25 19.93
CA HIS A 88 -8.32 5.23 19.19
C HIS A 88 -8.50 3.87 18.47
N PRO A 89 -8.77 2.78 19.22
CA PRO A 89 -8.72 1.43 18.68
C PRO A 89 -9.80 1.15 17.63
N TRP A 90 -10.98 1.79 17.72
CA TRP A 90 -12.09 1.56 16.79
C TRP A 90 -11.86 2.25 15.44
N GLU A 91 -11.22 3.41 15.44
CA GLU A 91 -10.76 4.11 14.24
C GLU A 91 -9.61 3.34 13.59
N ALA A 92 -8.67 2.82 14.39
CA ALA A 92 -7.61 1.94 13.91
C ALA A 92 -8.19 0.67 13.26
N LEU A 93 -9.20 0.06 13.88
CA LEU A 93 -9.91 -1.10 13.33
C LEU A 93 -10.55 -0.78 11.97
N SER A 94 -11.18 0.38 11.86
CA SER A 94 -11.82 0.82 10.62
C SER A 94 -10.80 0.98 9.50
N ALA A 95 -9.65 1.61 9.78
CA ALA A 95 -8.55 1.72 8.84
C ALA A 95 -7.96 0.35 8.46
N LEU A 96 -7.79 -0.57 9.42
CA LEU A 96 -7.30 -1.92 9.14
C LEU A 96 -8.23 -2.73 8.23
N ARG A 97 -9.55 -2.56 8.35
CA ARG A 97 -10.50 -3.19 7.42
C ARG A 97 -10.32 -2.67 6.00
N LEU A 98 -10.21 -1.36 5.82
CA LEU A 98 -9.94 -0.74 4.52
C LEU A 98 -8.59 -1.20 3.93
N ALA A 99 -7.57 -1.34 4.77
CA ALA A 99 -6.29 -1.90 4.36
C ALA A 99 -6.45 -3.34 3.86
N GLY A 100 -7.20 -4.18 4.59
CA GLY A 100 -7.49 -5.56 4.21
C GLY A 100 -8.20 -5.65 2.86
N ASP A 101 -9.24 -4.82 2.65
CA ASP A 101 -9.99 -4.77 1.39
C ASP A 101 -9.09 -4.35 0.21
N ALA A 102 -8.24 -3.34 0.40
CA ALA A 102 -7.27 -2.92 -0.60
C ALA A 102 -6.26 -4.04 -0.94
N LEU A 103 -5.82 -4.81 0.05
CA LEU A 103 -4.92 -5.95 -0.18
C LEU A 103 -5.61 -7.09 -0.94
N LEU A 104 -6.91 -7.30 -0.74
CA LEU A 104 -7.68 -8.29 -1.50
C LEU A 104 -7.89 -7.84 -2.95
N ALA A 105 -8.12 -6.55 -3.18
CA ALA A 105 -8.31 -5.99 -4.53
C ALA A 105 -7.06 -6.07 -5.43
N VAL A 106 -5.85 -6.11 -4.85
CA VAL A 106 -4.59 -6.23 -5.59
C VAL A 106 -4.31 -7.66 -6.06
N GLN A 107 -5.07 -8.66 -5.60
CA GLN A 107 -4.91 -10.02 -6.09
C GLN A 107 -5.37 -10.11 -7.56
N PRO A 108 -4.50 -10.47 -8.52
CA PRO A 108 -4.96 -10.70 -9.88
C PRO A 108 -5.99 -11.83 -9.84
N LEU A 109 -7.08 -11.67 -10.59
CA LEU A 109 -8.06 -12.70 -10.91
C LEU A 109 -7.31 -13.88 -11.57
N SER A 110 -6.68 -14.73 -10.77
CA SER A 110 -6.13 -16.00 -11.19
C SER A 110 -7.29 -17.00 -11.30
N GLY A 111 -8.24 -16.65 -12.16
CA GLY A 111 -9.48 -17.37 -12.45
C GLY A 111 -9.76 -17.48 -13.95
N GLU A 112 -8.82 -17.08 -14.83
CA GLU A 112 -8.77 -17.59 -16.20
C GLU A 112 -7.78 -18.75 -16.24
N ARG A 113 -8.25 -19.95 -15.92
CA ARG A 113 -7.65 -21.18 -16.41
C ARG A 113 -8.74 -21.96 -17.13
N SER A 114 -8.66 -21.86 -18.46
CA SER A 114 -9.08 -22.78 -19.53
C SER A 114 -10.26 -23.73 -19.31
#